data_AF-A0A925NIK7-F1
#
_entry.id   AF-A0A925NIK7-F1
#
_cell.length_a   1.000
_cell.length_b   1.000
_cell.length_c   1.000
_cell.angle_alpha   90.00
_cell.angle_beta   90.00
_cell.angle_gamma   90.00
#
_symmetry.space_group_name_H-M   'P 1'
#
loop_
_entity.id
_entity.type
_entity.pdbx_description
1 polymer ?
#
loop_
_entity_poly.entity_id
_entity_poly.type
_entity_poly.pdbx_seq_one_letter_code
_entity_poly.pdbx_strand_id
1 'polypeptide(L)'
;MGLLDDVVQGIGKEVSRVQSRGQEMMQGFNLQNQVRELERKKTSKLLEIGRLVTDKYVKGEDVSEDILKDKANEVAGYETEMQILQAELDSLRVDDPVASSAAKKSERGAGFHTSPGFECPSCHAPASKDKTFCPSCGENLKSSTSSSSTNGDDDVVDVEPENGKY
;
A
#
# COMPACT_ATOMS: atom_id res chain seq x y z
N MET A 1 -42.71 19.01 -33.41
CA MET A 1 -41.35 19.23 -32.88
C MET A 1 -41.35 18.84 -31.42
N GLY A 2 -40.49 17.94 -30.95
CA GLY A 2 -40.37 17.68 -29.50
C GLY A 2 -39.59 16.41 -29.12
N LEU A 3 -39.97 15.23 -29.62
CA LEU A 3 -39.44 13.96 -29.06
C LEU A 3 -38.06 13.52 -29.59
N LEU A 4 -37.70 13.90 -30.82
CA LEU A 4 -36.41 13.53 -31.41
C LEU A 4 -35.27 14.43 -30.95
N ASP A 5 -35.57 15.68 -30.60
CA ASP A 5 -34.58 16.67 -30.16
C ASP A 5 -34.11 16.40 -28.72
N ASP A 6 -35.03 16.01 -27.83
CA ASP A 6 -34.70 15.60 -26.46
C ASP A 6 -33.88 14.29 -26.40
N VAL A 7 -34.12 13.34 -27.32
CA VAL A 7 -33.34 12.10 -27.42
C VAL A 7 -31.94 12.39 -27.97
N VAL A 8 -31.82 13.23 -28.98
CA VAL A 8 -30.51 13.64 -29.54
C VAL A 8 -29.70 14.45 -28.52
N GLN A 9 -30.35 15.33 -27.73
CA GLN A 9 -29.70 16.03 -26.63
C GLN A 9 -29.33 15.12 -25.45
N GLY A 10 -30.16 14.12 -25.14
CA GLY A 10 -29.87 13.11 -24.13
C GLY A 10 -28.66 12.25 -24.49
N ILE A 11 -28.61 11.75 -25.73
CA ILE A 11 -27.46 10.99 -26.27
C ILE A 11 -26.21 11.86 -26.33
N GLY A 12 -26.32 13.13 -26.74
CA GLY A 12 -25.19 14.06 -26.77
C GLY A 12 -24.56 14.28 -25.39
N LYS A 13 -25.40 14.45 -24.35
CA LYS A 13 -24.93 14.60 -22.96
C LYS A 13 -24.29 13.32 -22.41
N GLU A 14 -24.80 12.14 -22.79
CA GLU A 14 -24.23 10.86 -22.36
C GLU A 14 -22.91 10.53 -23.06
N VAL A 15 -22.80 10.77 -24.37
CA VAL A 15 -21.58 10.55 -25.14
C VAL A 15 -20.45 11.48 -24.67
N SER A 16 -20.75 12.75 -24.42
CA SER A 16 -19.76 13.70 -23.87
C SER A 16 -19.29 13.28 -22.46
N ARG A 17 -20.16 12.68 -21.64
CA ARG A 17 -19.82 12.19 -20.30
C ARG A 17 -18.96 10.92 -20.33
N VAL A 18 -19.20 10.03 -21.29
CA VAL A 18 -18.37 8.83 -21.48
C VAL A 18 -16.99 9.18 -22.04
N GLN A 19 -16.91 10.14 -22.97
CA GLN A 19 -15.65 10.61 -23.54
C GLN A 19 -14.76 11.31 -22.50
N SER A 20 -15.33 12.21 -21.68
CA SER A 20 -14.60 12.90 -20.60
C SER A 20 -14.05 11.92 -19.55
N ARG A 21 -14.87 10.93 -19.14
CA ARG A 21 -14.41 9.86 -18.23
C ARG A 21 -13.26 9.02 -18.80
N GLY A 22 -13.30 8.69 -20.09
CA GLY A 22 -12.21 7.96 -20.73
C GLY A 22 -10.90 8.75 -20.69
N GLN A 23 -10.98 10.07 -20.84
CA GLN A 23 -9.82 10.97 -20.79
C GLN A 23 -9.25 11.11 -19.36
N GLU A 24 -10.11 11.28 -18.35
CA GLU A 24 -9.72 11.34 -16.93
C GLU A 24 -9.07 10.03 -16.46
N MET A 25 -9.64 8.89 -16.87
CA MET A 25 -9.08 7.57 -16.55
C MET A 25 -7.70 7.36 -17.18
N MET A 26 -7.52 7.82 -18.42
CA MET A 26 -6.23 7.75 -19.12
C MET A 26 -5.19 8.65 -18.44
N GLN A 27 -5.58 9.85 -18.00
CA GLN A 27 -4.71 10.75 -17.24
C GLN A 27 -4.29 10.11 -15.91
N GLY A 28 -5.23 9.53 -15.16
CA GLY A 28 -4.94 8.82 -13.91
C GLY A 28 -3.97 7.65 -14.11
N PHE A 29 -4.11 6.88 -15.18
CA PHE A 29 -3.17 5.79 -15.51
C PHE A 29 -1.77 6.31 -15.85
N ASN A 30 -1.68 7.41 -16.60
CA ASN A 30 -0.41 8.04 -16.94
C ASN A 30 0.31 8.55 -15.69
N LEU A 31 -0.41 9.24 -14.79
CA LEU A 31 0.13 9.71 -13.52
C LEU A 31 0.61 8.54 -12.64
N GLN A 32 -0.16 7.44 -12.56
CA GLN A 32 0.28 6.24 -11.83
C GLN A 32 1.59 5.65 -12.36
N ASN A 33 1.75 5.61 -13.68
CA ASN A 33 3.00 5.13 -14.28
C ASN A 33 4.17 6.07 -13.98
N GLN A 34 3.94 7.38 -13.98
CA GLN A 34 4.96 8.37 -13.59
C GLN A 34 5.38 8.19 -12.13
N VAL A 35 4.43 8.03 -11.20
CA VAL A 35 4.72 7.76 -9.78
C VAL A 35 5.58 6.50 -9.63
N ARG A 36 5.21 5.39 -10.28
CA ARG A 36 5.99 4.14 -10.24
C ARG A 36 7.41 4.30 -10.81
N GLU A 37 7.57 5.11 -11.84
CA GLU A 37 8.88 5.37 -12.44
C GLU A 37 9.76 6.22 -11.50
N LEU A 38 9.18 7.23 -10.84
CA LEU A 38 9.88 8.02 -9.82
C LEU A 38 10.25 7.16 -8.60
N GLU A 39 9.38 6.24 -8.17
CA GLU A 39 9.70 5.26 -7.11
C GLU A 39 10.93 4.42 -7.43
N ARG A 40 11.05 3.96 -8.69
CA ARG A 40 12.22 3.20 -9.15
C ARG A 40 13.48 4.05 -9.13
N LYS A 41 13.41 5.31 -9.61
CA LYS A 41 14.54 6.24 -9.59
C LYS A 41 14.99 6.56 -8.16
N LYS A 42 14.04 6.85 -7.27
CA LYS A 42 14.27 7.04 -5.83
C LYS A 42 14.99 5.84 -5.23
N THR A 43 14.49 4.63 -5.49
CA THR A 43 15.08 3.38 -4.98
C THR A 43 16.52 3.19 -5.48
N SER A 44 16.78 3.45 -6.77
CA SER A 44 18.13 3.38 -7.33
C SER A 44 19.10 4.34 -6.63
N LYS A 45 18.67 5.59 -6.37
CA LYS A 45 19.51 6.57 -5.68
C LYS A 45 19.76 6.24 -4.22
N LEU A 46 18.76 5.71 -3.51
CA LEU A 46 18.93 5.21 -2.15
C LEU A 46 19.96 4.07 -2.08
N LEU A 47 19.96 3.17 -3.05
CA LEU A 47 20.99 2.12 -3.16
C LEU A 47 22.38 2.70 -3.43
N GLU A 48 22.50 3.70 -4.30
CA GLU A 48 23.78 4.40 -4.53
C GLU A 48 24.30 5.08 -3.26
N ILE A 49 23.43 5.76 -2.50
CA ILE A 49 23.79 6.36 -1.21
C ILE A 49 24.27 5.27 -0.24
N GLY A 50 23.53 4.17 -0.11
CA GLY A 50 23.92 3.06 0.77
C GLY A 50 25.28 2.46 0.43
N ARG A 51 25.60 2.35 -0.88
CA ARG A 51 26.94 1.94 -1.34
C ARG A 51 28.01 2.93 -0.91
N LEU A 52 27.82 4.22 -1.19
CA LEU A 52 28.78 5.27 -0.81
C LEU A 52 29.01 5.36 0.69
N VAL A 53 27.96 5.19 1.50
CA VAL A 53 28.08 5.12 2.96
C VAL A 53 28.91 3.90 3.39
N THR A 54 28.69 2.75 2.75
CA THR A 54 29.49 1.54 3.00
C THR A 54 30.95 1.75 2.61
N ASP A 55 31.21 2.34 1.45
CA ASP A 55 32.56 2.64 0.97
C ASP A 55 33.29 3.57 1.94
N LYS A 56 32.60 4.61 2.43
CA LYS A 56 33.15 5.56 3.41
C LYS A 56 33.49 4.92 4.76
N TYR A 57 32.55 4.20 5.37
CA TYR A 57 32.67 3.77 6.76
C TYR A 57 33.23 2.35 6.94
N VAL A 58 33.04 1.47 5.96
CA VAL A 58 33.49 0.07 6.04
C VAL A 58 34.80 -0.13 5.29
N LYS A 59 34.94 0.47 4.10
CA LYS A 59 36.16 0.33 3.28
C LYS A 59 37.19 1.42 3.54
N GLY A 60 36.79 2.51 4.21
CA GLY A 60 37.67 3.65 4.52
C GLY A 60 38.00 4.49 3.29
N GLU A 61 37.14 4.47 2.26
CA GLU A 61 37.30 5.34 1.09
C GLU A 61 36.96 6.79 1.43
N ASP A 62 37.69 7.74 0.85
CA ASP A 62 37.41 9.16 1.04
C ASP A 62 36.23 9.60 0.17
N VAL A 63 35.02 9.41 0.69
CA VAL A 63 33.78 9.86 0.08
C VAL A 63 33.37 11.21 0.67
N SER A 64 33.38 12.24 -0.19
CA SER A 64 32.94 13.59 0.18
C SER A 64 31.49 13.61 0.67
N GLU A 65 31.24 14.38 1.73
CA GLU A 65 29.89 14.63 2.24
C GLU A 65 29.00 15.37 1.24
N ASP A 66 29.58 16.18 0.36
CA ASP A 66 28.81 16.93 -0.63
C ASP A 66 28.15 15.98 -1.63
N ILE A 67 28.85 14.91 -2.03
CA ILE A 67 28.29 13.87 -2.91
C ILE A 67 27.09 13.18 -2.26
N LEU A 68 27.18 12.89 -0.96
CA LEU A 68 26.09 12.27 -0.20
C LEU A 68 24.90 13.23 -0.07
N LYS A 69 25.16 14.52 0.21
CA LYS A 69 24.12 15.55 0.31
C LYS A 69 23.42 15.76 -1.02
N ASP A 70 24.16 15.86 -2.12
CA ASP A 70 23.60 16.03 -3.46
C ASP A 70 22.66 14.87 -3.82
N LYS A 71 23.10 13.62 -3.59
CA LYS A 71 22.25 12.45 -3.82
C LYS A 71 21.03 12.41 -2.89
N ALA A 72 21.18 12.82 -1.63
CA ALA A 72 20.05 12.91 -0.70
C ALA A 72 19.03 13.97 -1.13
N ASN A 73 19.50 15.10 -1.66
CA ASN A 73 18.65 16.14 -2.23
C ASN A 73 17.90 15.65 -3.48
N GLU A 74 18.54 14.86 -4.34
CA GLU A 74 17.86 14.20 -5.48
C GLU A 74 16.72 13.28 -5.00
N VAL A 75 16.98 12.47 -3.95
CA VAL A 75 15.95 11.60 -3.34
C VAL A 75 14.77 12.42 -2.80
N ALA A 76 15.05 13.49 -2.06
CA ALA A 76 14.02 14.40 -1.54
C ALA A 76 13.22 15.07 -2.67
N GLY A 77 13.88 15.40 -3.78
CA GLY A 77 13.24 15.90 -4.99
C GLY A 77 12.23 14.90 -5.56
N TYR A 78 12.63 13.63 -5.73
CA TYR A 78 11.72 12.58 -6.20
C TYR A 78 10.55 12.34 -5.25
N GLU A 79 10.77 12.38 -3.93
CA GLU A 79 9.69 12.26 -2.95
C GLU A 79 8.67 13.39 -3.06
N THR A 80 9.16 14.62 -3.25
CA THR A 80 8.30 15.79 -3.41
C THR A 80 7.48 15.70 -4.70
N GLU A 81 8.10 15.32 -5.81
CA GLU A 81 7.41 15.14 -7.10
C GLU A 81 6.36 14.02 -7.03
N MET A 82 6.69 12.89 -6.40
CA MET A 82 5.73 11.81 -6.15
C MET A 82 4.54 12.27 -5.32
N GLN A 83 4.75 13.07 -4.26
CA GLN A 83 3.66 13.60 -3.43
C GLN A 83 2.73 14.52 -4.24
N ILE A 84 3.28 15.36 -5.10
CA ILE A 84 2.50 16.24 -5.98
C ILE A 84 1.66 15.41 -6.95
N LEU A 85 2.27 14.44 -7.65
CA LEU A 85 1.55 13.59 -8.61
C LEU A 85 0.50 12.72 -7.92
N GLN A 86 0.78 12.22 -6.72
CA GLN A 86 -0.19 11.46 -5.93
C GLN A 86 -1.39 12.32 -5.53
N ALA A 87 -1.15 13.58 -5.14
CA ALA A 87 -2.22 14.53 -4.84
C ALA A 87 -3.07 14.88 -6.08
N GLU A 88 -2.45 15.00 -7.26
CA GLU A 88 -3.17 15.20 -8.53
C GLU A 88 -4.00 13.98 -8.92
N LEU A 89 -3.50 12.78 -8.67
CA LEU A 89 -4.23 11.54 -8.90
C LEU A 89 -5.44 11.41 -7.96
N ASP A 90 -5.27 11.81 -6.70
CA ASP A 90 -6.34 11.78 -5.72
C ASP A 90 -7.41 12.85 -6.01
N SER A 91 -7.06 14.03 -6.54
CA SER A 91 -8.06 15.01 -6.97
C SER A 91 -8.91 14.49 -8.14
N LEU A 92 -8.32 13.80 -9.11
CA LEU A 92 -9.04 13.16 -10.22
C LEU A 92 -10.02 12.06 -9.76
N ARG A 93 -9.83 11.47 -8.57
CA ARG A 93 -10.71 10.42 -8.02
C ARG A 93 -11.92 10.97 -7.24
N VAL A 94 -11.86 12.21 -6.76
CA VAL A 94 -12.88 12.79 -5.87
C VAL A 94 -14.11 13.31 -6.63
N ASP A 95 -13.97 13.62 -7.92
CA ASP A 95 -15.08 14.11 -8.77
C ASP A 95 -16.11 13.04 -9.19
N ASP A 96 -16.02 11.83 -8.61
CA ASP A 96 -16.92 10.72 -8.90
C ASP A 96 -18.03 10.57 -7.83
N PRO A 97 -19.22 11.21 -7.98
CA PRO A 97 -20.36 10.98 -7.08
C PRO A 97 -20.92 9.55 -7.16
N VAL A 98 -20.48 8.77 -8.16
CA VAL A 98 -20.86 7.36 -8.33
C VAL A 98 -19.91 6.42 -7.56
N ALA A 99 -18.65 6.80 -7.34
CA ALA A 99 -17.73 6.00 -6.52
C ALA A 99 -18.10 6.06 -5.02
N SER A 100 -18.61 7.19 -4.53
CA SER A 100 -19.09 7.30 -3.14
C SER A 100 -20.36 6.48 -2.84
N SER A 101 -21.10 6.06 -3.87
CA SER A 101 -22.25 5.16 -3.76
C SER A 101 -21.95 3.71 -4.19
N ALA A 102 -20.94 3.48 -5.03
CA ALA A 102 -20.43 2.15 -5.36
C ALA A 102 -19.50 1.58 -4.27
N ALA A 103 -18.70 2.42 -3.58
CA ALA A 103 -17.93 2.02 -2.40
C ALA A 103 -18.83 1.59 -1.25
N LYS A 104 -20.02 2.21 -1.11
CA LYS A 104 -21.05 1.75 -0.17
C LYS A 104 -21.81 0.50 -0.62
N LYS A 105 -21.65 0.05 -1.88
CA LYS A 105 -22.35 -1.11 -2.44
C LYS A 105 -21.44 -2.34 -2.59
N SER A 106 -20.13 -2.18 -2.75
CA SER A 106 -19.18 -3.30 -2.72
C SER A 106 -18.93 -3.85 -1.30
N GLU A 107 -19.21 -3.07 -0.25
CA GLU A 107 -19.22 -3.56 1.15
C GLU A 107 -20.39 -4.52 1.45
N ARG A 108 -21.40 -4.62 0.56
CA ARG A 108 -22.52 -5.56 0.71
C ARG A 108 -22.34 -6.87 -0.07
N GLY A 109 -21.24 -7.03 -0.80
CA GLY A 109 -21.01 -8.20 -1.67
C GLY A 109 -20.24 -9.35 -1.05
N ALA A 110 -19.45 -9.10 0.00
CA ALA A 110 -18.75 -10.13 0.74
C ALA A 110 -19.06 -9.91 2.22
N GLY A 111 -19.70 -10.88 2.89
CA GLY A 111 -20.04 -10.83 4.32
C GLY A 111 -18.79 -10.74 5.21
N PHE A 112 -18.14 -9.59 5.19
CA PHE A 112 -17.02 -9.22 6.02
C PHE A 112 -17.55 -8.27 7.07
N HIS A 113 -17.71 -8.79 8.28
CA HIS A 113 -18.08 -8.01 9.45
C HIS A 113 -16.81 -7.80 10.26
N THR A 114 -16.38 -6.55 10.42
CA THR A 114 -15.32 -6.21 11.36
C THR A 114 -15.80 -6.51 12.78
N SER A 115 -14.94 -7.11 13.59
CA SER A 115 -15.26 -7.32 15.00
C SER A 115 -14.97 -6.01 15.74
N PRO A 116 -15.94 -5.40 16.45
CA PRO A 116 -15.70 -4.17 17.20
C PRO A 116 -14.52 -4.32 18.15
N GLY A 117 -13.51 -3.46 18.02
CA GLY A 117 -12.30 -3.48 18.85
C GLY A 117 -11.25 -4.54 18.49
N PHE A 118 -11.31 -5.12 17.28
CA PHE A 118 -10.26 -6.00 16.77
C PHE A 118 -9.57 -5.39 15.54
N GLU A 119 -8.26 -5.26 15.64
CA GLU A 119 -7.40 -4.67 14.60
C GLU A 119 -6.34 -5.67 14.18
N CYS A 120 -5.89 -5.56 12.94
CA CYS A 120 -4.79 -6.37 12.43
C CYS A 120 -3.50 -6.07 13.20
N PRO A 121 -2.77 -7.07 13.70
CA PRO A 121 -1.52 -6.85 14.45
C PRO A 121 -0.37 -6.32 13.58
N SER A 122 -0.47 -6.42 12.26
CA SER A 122 0.57 -6.06 11.30
C SER A 122 0.36 -4.66 10.68
N CYS A 123 -0.90 -4.29 10.37
CA CYS A 123 -1.21 -3.01 9.71
C CYS A 123 -2.20 -2.13 10.47
N HIS A 124 -2.71 -2.58 11.62
CA HIS A 124 -3.70 -1.88 12.45
C HIS A 124 -5.03 -1.56 11.77
N ALA A 125 -5.28 -2.12 10.58
CA ALA A 125 -6.58 -1.99 9.93
C ALA A 125 -7.66 -2.74 10.73
N PRO A 126 -8.91 -2.25 10.76
CA PRO A 126 -10.04 -2.96 11.36
C PRO A 126 -10.18 -4.37 10.78
N ALA A 127 -10.13 -5.38 11.64
CA ALA A 127 -10.11 -6.77 11.25
C ALA A 127 -11.34 -7.52 11.78
N SER A 128 -11.51 -8.74 11.31
CA SER A 128 -12.55 -9.66 11.79
C SER A 128 -11.87 -10.83 12.48
N LYS A 129 -12.27 -11.15 13.72
CA LYS A 129 -11.76 -12.32 14.45
C LYS A 129 -12.11 -13.64 13.73
N ASP A 130 -13.17 -13.63 12.93
CA ASP A 130 -13.68 -14.80 12.23
C ASP A 130 -12.94 -15.09 10.91
N LYS A 131 -12.07 -14.18 10.47
CA LYS A 131 -11.34 -14.31 9.19
C LYS A 131 -9.90 -14.73 9.42
N THR A 132 -9.40 -15.60 8.55
CA THR A 132 -8.02 -16.08 8.62
C THR A 132 -7.01 -15.03 8.17
N PHE A 133 -7.39 -14.10 7.28
CA PHE A 133 -6.46 -13.13 6.70
C PHE A 133 -6.99 -11.70 6.80
N CYS A 134 -6.09 -10.74 6.97
CA CYS A 134 -6.39 -9.31 6.92
C CYS A 134 -6.68 -8.89 5.46
N PRO A 135 -7.83 -8.26 5.18
CA PRO A 135 -8.14 -7.80 3.82
C PRO A 135 -7.29 -6.61 3.37
N SER A 136 -6.67 -5.87 4.31
CA SER A 136 -5.89 -4.67 4.02
C SER A 136 -4.42 -4.96 3.73
N CYS A 137 -3.82 -5.96 4.40
CA CYS A 137 -2.39 -6.27 4.22
C CYS A 137 -2.07 -7.75 3.96
N GLY A 138 -3.06 -8.65 4.04
CA GLY A 138 -2.86 -10.09 3.80
C GLY A 138 -2.32 -10.89 5.00
N GLU A 139 -2.06 -10.27 6.15
CA GLU A 139 -1.54 -10.93 7.36
C GLU A 139 -2.48 -12.02 7.90
N ASN A 140 -1.93 -13.10 8.47
CA ASN A 140 -2.72 -14.17 9.09
C ASN A 140 -3.18 -13.78 10.51
N LEU A 141 -4.49 -13.78 10.75
CA LEU A 141 -5.11 -13.33 12.00
C LEU A 141 -5.34 -14.45 13.02
N LYS A 142 -5.22 -15.74 12.62
CA LYS A 142 -5.45 -16.89 13.52
C LYS A 142 -4.25 -17.28 14.38
N SER A 143 -3.07 -16.74 14.10
CA SER A 143 -1.83 -17.09 14.81
C SER A 143 -1.68 -16.41 16.18
N SER A 144 -2.54 -15.45 16.54
CA SER A 144 -2.33 -14.60 17.73
C SER A 144 -3.29 -14.85 18.91
N THR A 145 -4.18 -15.85 18.87
CA THR A 145 -5.16 -16.09 19.97
C THR A 145 -4.76 -17.20 20.96
N SER A 146 -3.57 -17.81 20.84
CA SER A 146 -3.12 -18.83 21.80
C SER A 146 -1.82 -18.44 22.49
N SER A 147 -1.91 -17.66 23.57
CA SER A 147 -1.15 -17.85 24.82
C SER A 147 -1.21 -16.62 25.74
N SER A 148 -2.21 -16.58 26.63
CA SER A 148 -2.14 -15.87 27.92
C SER A 148 -3.24 -16.38 28.84
N SER A 149 -2.97 -17.46 29.57
CA SER A 149 -3.50 -17.73 30.92
C SER A 149 -2.63 -18.80 31.58
N THR A 150 -2.37 -18.57 32.85
CA THR A 150 -1.36 -19.11 33.75
C THR A 150 -1.77 -20.38 34.51
N ASN A 151 -0.74 -21.06 35.02
CA ASN A 151 -0.65 -21.94 36.21
C ASN A 151 -0.73 -23.46 36.02
N GLY A 152 0.43 -24.07 36.30
CA GLY A 152 0.62 -25.24 37.18
C GLY A 152 0.10 -26.59 36.70
N ASP A 153 1.03 -27.47 36.30
CA ASP A 153 1.22 -28.75 37.01
C ASP A 153 2.62 -29.28 36.71
N ASP A 154 3.30 -29.64 37.80
CA ASP A 154 4.54 -30.41 37.89
C ASP A 154 4.35 -31.77 37.21
N ASP A 155 5.28 -32.22 36.36
CA ASP A 155 5.68 -33.63 36.36
C ASP A 155 7.01 -33.83 35.59
N VAL A 156 8.07 -33.95 36.38
CA VAL A 156 9.13 -34.95 36.31
C VAL A 156 10.01 -35.05 35.04
N VAL A 157 11.27 -34.70 35.31
CA VAL A 157 12.52 -35.07 34.63
C VAL A 157 12.60 -36.51 34.12
N ASP A 158 13.10 -36.67 32.89
CA ASP A 158 14.01 -37.77 32.58
C ASP A 158 15.15 -37.26 31.69
N VAL A 159 16.31 -37.10 32.30
CA VAL A 159 17.61 -36.84 31.66
C VAL A 159 18.36 -38.16 31.76
N GLU A 160 18.67 -38.78 30.63
CA GLU A 160 19.77 -39.72 30.56
C GLU A 160 20.58 -39.59 29.27
N PRO A 161 21.89 -39.90 29.32
CA PRO A 161 22.94 -39.17 28.61
C PRO A 161 23.64 -40.01 27.52
N GLU A 162 24.60 -39.36 26.86
CA GLU A 162 25.52 -39.89 25.84
C GLU A 162 26.02 -41.32 26.06
N ASN A 163 26.26 -42.04 24.95
CA ASN A 163 27.48 -42.84 24.81
C ASN A 163 27.78 -43.11 23.33
N GLY A 164 28.92 -42.57 22.87
CA GLY A 164 29.51 -42.93 21.60
C GLY A 164 30.02 -44.38 21.57
N LYS A 165 30.32 -44.86 20.36
CA LYS A 165 31.25 -45.96 20.11
C LYS A 165 31.81 -45.84 18.69
N TYR A 166 33.14 -45.74 18.68
CA TYR A 166 34.16 -46.09 17.68
C TYR A 166 33.71 -46.58 16.31
#